data_AF-V5H2W6-F1
#
_entry.id   AF-V5H2W6-F1
#
_cell.length_a   1.000
_cell.length_b   1.000
_cell.length_c   1.000
_cell.angle_alpha   90.00
_cell.angle_beta   90.00
_cell.angle_gamma   90.00
#
_symmetry.space_group_name_H-M   'P 1'
#
loop_
_entity.id
_entity.type
_entity.pdbx_description
1 polymer ?
#
loop_
_entity_poly.entity_id
_entity_poly.type
_entity_poly.pdbx_seq_one_letter_code
_entity_poly.pdbx_strand_id
1 'polypeptide(L)'
;LHFCLLSLPNLYLETKMDLQGIVHFGFDANLLNEISEEKRERAYFNKPLVQQIETAVRVWHKIIEKCLVQYRQLRRENEFVGPVVEIEYWRRQLARFTCVVEFLETDQCKQFIEFIQYVGNNKIIKIWKKHVDAAYDTKNECADNVKYLYSMEQYWQPFYRLEPPQLPQYVQPLLHAVRMVHTTSRYYNSTANVTALLVKVSNQIIIKCRNYLNCYGTKTIWNQPKQAVLDKIKTCLDLYLKYYQCFKHTEQHMSEADEKRFDCSEMFVFGKLESFQKRLEEIVFVLNTT
;
A
#
# COMPACT_ATOMS: atom_id res chain seq x y z
N LEU A 1 22.03 15.16 2.64
CA LEU A 1 21.49 16.47 2.19
C LEU A 1 20.95 16.35 0.77
N HIS A 2 19.71 15.88 0.63
CA HIS A 2 18.84 16.15 -0.52
C HIS A 2 17.41 15.70 -0.18
N PHE A 3 16.85 16.27 0.90
CA PHE A 3 15.41 16.29 1.15
C PHE A 3 14.87 17.51 0.39
N CYS A 4 14.67 17.38 -0.92
CA CYS A 4 14.05 18.43 -1.72
C CYS A 4 12.52 18.31 -1.65
N LEU A 5 11.94 19.27 -0.91
CA LEU A 5 10.64 19.90 -1.18
C LEU A 5 9.40 18.97 -1.08
N LEU A 6 9.11 18.52 0.14
CA LEU A 6 7.72 18.27 0.53
C LEU A 6 7.06 19.63 0.81
N SER A 7 6.02 19.99 0.06
CA SER A 7 5.21 21.17 0.34
C SER A 7 4.53 21.02 1.71
N LEU A 8 4.46 22.09 2.50
CA LEU A 8 3.82 22.11 3.83
C LEU A 8 2.43 21.44 3.94
N PRO A 9 1.54 21.48 2.91
CA PRO A 9 0.28 20.75 2.94
C PRO A 9 0.44 19.22 2.97
N ASN A 10 1.49 18.68 2.33
CA ASN A 10 1.76 17.24 2.33
C ASN A 10 2.17 16.78 3.72
N LEU A 11 3.03 17.51 4.43
CA LEU A 11 3.48 17.13 5.78
C LEU A 11 2.32 17.03 6.80
N TYR A 12 1.30 17.89 6.65
CA TYR A 12 0.11 17.90 7.52
C TYR A 12 -0.88 16.78 7.18
N LEU A 13 -1.04 16.44 5.90
CA LEU A 13 -1.82 15.27 5.47
C LEU A 13 -1.13 13.97 5.88
N GLU A 14 0.21 13.92 5.74
CA GLU A 14 1.06 12.81 6.16
C GLU A 14 0.90 12.52 7.65
N THR A 15 1.07 13.54 8.51
CA THR A 15 0.89 13.40 9.95
C THR A 15 -0.54 13.03 10.35
N LYS A 16 -1.57 13.59 9.69
CA LYS A 16 -2.98 13.25 9.99
C LYS A 16 -3.36 11.83 9.57
N MET A 17 -2.74 11.29 8.51
CA MET A 17 -2.91 9.91 8.06
C MET A 17 -2.15 8.91 8.97
N ASP A 18 -0.98 9.29 9.45
CA ASP A 18 -0.19 8.48 10.39
C ASP A 18 -0.93 8.32 11.75
N LEU A 19 -1.66 9.36 12.19
CA LEU A 19 -2.48 9.33 13.42
C LEU A 19 -3.70 8.39 13.35
N GLN A 20 -4.25 8.08 12.16
CA GLN A 20 -5.39 7.16 12.02
C GLN A 20 -5.01 5.69 12.23
N GLY A 21 -3.71 5.37 12.24
CA GLY A 21 -3.17 4.02 12.47
C GLY A 21 -2.84 3.72 13.94
N ILE A 22 -3.00 4.69 14.84
CA ILE A 22 -2.57 4.53 16.24
C ILE A 22 -3.42 3.46 16.95
N VAL A 23 -2.72 2.51 17.56
CA VAL A 23 -3.30 1.45 18.37
C VAL A 23 -3.06 1.81 19.84
N HIS A 24 -4.13 1.94 20.60
CA HIS A 24 -4.01 2.26 22.03
C HIS A 24 -3.93 0.99 22.87
N PHE A 25 -2.88 0.90 23.68
CA PHE A 25 -2.72 -0.13 24.70
C PHE A 25 -2.88 0.53 26.08
N GLY A 26 -4.00 0.25 26.74
CA GLY A 26 -4.27 0.73 28.09
C GLY A 26 -3.80 -0.26 29.14
N PHE A 27 -3.33 0.27 30.28
CA PHE A 27 -3.03 -0.51 31.48
C PHE A 27 -3.21 0.36 32.73
N ASP A 28 -3.43 -0.28 33.87
CA ASP A 28 -3.53 0.40 35.16
C ASP A 28 -2.13 0.50 35.80
N ALA A 29 -1.68 1.72 36.06
CA ALA A 29 -0.37 1.98 36.65
C ALA A 29 -0.22 1.44 38.08
N ASN A 30 -1.34 1.27 38.81
CA ASN A 30 -1.32 0.66 40.13
C ASN A 30 -0.93 -0.82 40.04
N LEU A 31 -1.39 -1.53 39.01
CA LEU A 31 -1.01 -2.93 38.78
C LEU A 31 0.48 -3.06 38.52
N LEU A 32 1.07 -2.12 37.77
CA LEU A 32 2.50 -2.11 37.48
C LEU A 32 3.34 -1.97 38.76
N ASN A 33 2.94 -1.08 39.67
CA ASN A 33 3.63 -0.89 40.95
C ASN A 33 3.57 -2.18 41.81
N GLU A 34 2.41 -2.84 41.84
CA GLU A 34 2.21 -4.05 42.63
C GLU A 34 3.02 -5.26 42.12
N ILE A 35 3.47 -5.26 40.86
CA ILE A 35 4.27 -6.35 40.27
C ILE A 35 5.76 -6.04 40.15
N SER A 36 6.19 -4.91 40.72
CA SER A 36 7.60 -4.53 40.81
C SER A 36 8.45 -5.66 41.42
N GLU A 37 9.75 -5.69 41.11
CA GLU A 37 10.66 -6.75 41.56
C GLU A 37 10.59 -7.00 43.07
N GLU A 38 10.52 -5.94 43.87
CA GLU A 38 10.43 -6.00 45.33
C GLU A 38 9.13 -6.65 45.85
N LYS A 39 8.02 -6.49 45.12
CA LYS A 39 6.68 -6.98 45.50
C LYS A 39 6.28 -8.27 44.79
N ARG A 40 7.10 -8.75 43.84
CA ARG A 40 6.80 -9.87 42.92
C ARG A 40 6.34 -11.15 43.62
N GLU A 41 6.99 -11.55 44.71
CA GLU A 41 6.62 -12.75 45.47
C GLU A 41 5.27 -12.58 46.18
N ARG A 42 5.01 -11.41 46.79
CA ARG A 42 3.70 -11.11 47.42
C ARG A 42 2.59 -11.06 46.38
N ALA A 43 2.88 -10.46 45.22
CA ALA A 43 1.94 -10.37 44.10
C ALA A 43 1.56 -11.74 43.55
N TYR A 44 2.48 -12.71 43.52
CA TYR A 44 2.22 -14.08 43.07
C TYR A 44 1.14 -14.78 43.91
N PHE A 45 1.13 -14.57 45.23
CA PHE A 45 0.11 -15.15 46.11
C PHE A 45 -1.23 -14.39 46.09
N ASN A 46 -1.27 -13.18 45.52
CA ASN A 46 -2.48 -12.38 45.39
C ASN A 46 -3.27 -12.80 44.12
N LYS A 47 -4.15 -13.80 44.27
CA LYS A 47 -4.96 -14.33 43.16
C LYS A 47 -5.76 -13.28 42.38
N PRO A 48 -6.48 -12.33 43.03
CA PRO A 48 -7.15 -11.23 42.32
C PRO A 48 -6.21 -10.40 41.44
N LEU A 49 -5.03 -10.05 41.96
CA LEU A 49 -4.03 -9.27 41.21
C LEU A 49 -3.53 -10.05 39.99
N VAL A 50 -3.17 -11.33 40.17
CA VAL A 50 -2.74 -12.21 39.07
C VAL A 50 -3.80 -12.26 37.97
N GLN A 51 -5.08 -12.42 38.33
CA GLN A 51 -6.18 -12.42 37.36
C GLN A 51 -6.33 -11.10 36.60
N GLN A 52 -6.11 -9.96 37.25
CA GLN A 52 -6.17 -8.64 36.62
C GLN A 52 -5.03 -8.49 35.59
N ILE A 53 -3.82 -8.91 35.93
CA ILE A 53 -2.65 -8.86 35.02
C ILE A 53 -2.86 -9.80 33.83
N GLU A 54 -3.32 -11.04 34.08
CA GLU A 54 -3.65 -11.96 33.00
C GLU A 54 -4.71 -11.38 32.06
N THR A 55 -5.71 -10.68 32.62
CA THR A 55 -6.77 -10.04 31.83
C THR A 55 -6.22 -8.90 30.99
N ALA A 56 -5.31 -8.08 31.52
CA ALA A 56 -4.64 -7.02 30.76
C ALA A 56 -3.85 -7.60 29.57
N VAL A 57 -3.04 -8.64 29.79
CA VAL A 57 -2.28 -9.31 28.72
C VAL A 57 -3.23 -9.97 27.71
N ARG A 58 -4.36 -10.54 28.16
CA ARG A 58 -5.42 -11.06 27.26
C ARG A 58 -6.01 -9.99 26.35
N VAL A 59 -6.25 -8.79 26.90
CA VAL A 59 -6.75 -7.66 26.11
C VAL A 59 -5.70 -7.23 25.09
N TRP A 60 -4.45 -7.06 25.49
CA TRP A 60 -3.38 -6.63 24.58
C TRP A 60 -3.17 -7.60 23.42
N HIS A 61 -3.09 -8.92 23.67
CA HIS A 61 -2.89 -9.86 22.57
C HIS A 61 -4.10 -9.92 21.61
N LYS A 62 -5.32 -9.69 22.10
CA LYS A 62 -6.53 -9.56 21.25
C LYS A 62 -6.48 -8.31 20.39
N ILE A 63 -5.92 -7.20 20.90
CA ILE A 63 -5.71 -5.98 20.11
C ILE A 63 -4.71 -6.25 18.98
N ILE A 64 -3.59 -6.92 19.28
CA ILE A 64 -2.59 -7.31 18.27
C ILE A 64 -3.21 -8.26 17.23
N GLU A 65 -3.94 -9.28 17.69
CA GLU A 65 -4.66 -10.21 16.83
C GLU A 65 -5.64 -9.48 15.90
N LYS A 66 -6.41 -8.52 16.42
CA LYS A 66 -7.33 -7.71 15.60
C LYS A 66 -6.56 -6.94 14.52
N CYS A 67 -5.40 -6.36 14.83
CA CYS A 67 -4.56 -5.67 13.85
C CYS A 67 -4.07 -6.63 12.75
N LEU A 68 -3.61 -7.83 13.14
CA LEU A 68 -3.16 -8.87 12.21
C LEU A 68 -4.30 -9.42 11.33
N VAL A 69 -5.48 -9.63 11.91
CA VAL A 69 -6.66 -10.08 11.16
C VAL A 69 -7.08 -9.03 10.15
N GLN A 70 -7.16 -7.76 10.55
CA GLN A 70 -7.47 -6.65 9.65
C GLN A 70 -6.42 -6.49 8.54
N TYR A 71 -5.15 -6.73 8.83
CA TYR A 71 -4.08 -6.70 7.83
C TYR A 71 -4.25 -7.78 6.75
N ARG A 72 -4.69 -8.98 7.14
CA ARG A 72 -4.89 -10.12 6.22
C ARG A 72 -6.20 -10.06 5.43
N GLN A 73 -7.09 -9.12 5.75
CA GLN A 73 -8.36 -9.00 5.04
C GLN A 73 -8.14 -8.53 3.60
N LEU A 74 -8.91 -9.11 2.67
CA LEU A 74 -8.94 -8.67 1.29
C LEU A 74 -9.38 -7.21 1.21
N ARG A 75 -8.57 -6.42 0.51
CA ARG A 75 -8.83 -4.99 0.30
C ARG A 75 -9.99 -4.82 -0.68
N ARG A 76 -10.97 -3.99 -0.30
CA ARG A 76 -11.94 -3.44 -1.26
C ARG A 76 -11.42 -2.08 -1.69
N GLU A 77 -10.96 -1.98 -2.92
CA GLU A 77 -10.42 -0.74 -3.48
C GLU A 77 -11.42 -0.11 -4.43
N ASN A 78 -11.42 1.23 -4.48
CA ASN A 78 -12.19 1.95 -5.47
C ASN A 78 -11.65 1.64 -6.86
N GLU A 79 -12.56 1.47 -7.81
CA GLU A 79 -12.25 0.98 -9.15
C GLU A 79 -11.38 1.91 -10.02
N PHE A 80 -11.19 3.17 -9.59
CA PHE A 80 -10.47 4.22 -10.31
C PHE A 80 -9.50 4.97 -9.39
N VAL A 81 -8.59 4.23 -8.75
CA VAL A 81 -7.48 4.80 -7.97
C VAL A 81 -6.15 4.60 -8.70
N GLY A 82 -5.29 5.61 -8.63
CA GLY A 82 -3.93 5.57 -9.17
C GLY A 82 -2.90 5.03 -8.15
N PRO A 83 -1.64 4.80 -8.55
CA PRO A 83 -0.64 4.09 -7.74
C PRO A 83 -0.27 4.77 -6.41
N VAL A 84 -0.47 6.09 -6.26
CA VAL A 84 -0.18 6.81 -5.01
C VAL A 84 -0.93 6.23 -3.80
N VAL A 85 -2.13 5.69 -4.00
CA VAL A 85 -2.89 5.10 -2.89
C VAL A 85 -2.23 3.85 -2.29
N GLU A 86 -1.35 3.17 -3.03
CA GLU A 86 -0.55 2.07 -2.49
C GLU A 86 0.44 2.59 -1.45
N ILE A 87 1.16 3.69 -1.72
CA ILE A 87 2.08 4.29 -0.76
C ILE A 87 1.32 4.63 0.53
N GLU A 88 0.21 5.34 0.40
CA GLU A 88 -0.63 5.74 1.53
C GLU A 88 -1.16 4.55 2.34
N TYR A 89 -1.51 3.45 1.67
CA TYR A 89 -1.93 2.22 2.33
C TYR A 89 -0.77 1.64 3.14
N TRP A 90 0.38 1.38 2.51
CA TRP A 90 1.52 0.74 3.17
C TRP A 90 2.12 1.59 4.28
N ARG A 91 2.08 2.93 4.16
CA ARG A 91 2.42 3.85 5.25
C ARG A 91 1.51 3.68 6.46
N ARG A 92 0.18 3.65 6.26
CA ARG A 92 -0.77 3.45 7.34
C ARG A 92 -0.58 2.09 8.02
N GLN A 93 -0.26 1.05 7.24
CA GLN A 93 0.10 -0.26 7.79
C GLN A 93 1.37 -0.19 8.64
N LEU A 94 2.42 0.42 8.11
CA LEU A 94 3.69 0.60 8.81
C LEU A 94 3.51 1.38 10.11
N ALA A 95 2.79 2.50 10.09
CA ALA A 95 2.50 3.31 11.28
C ALA A 95 1.78 2.48 12.35
N ARG A 96 0.75 1.73 11.96
CA ARG A 96 0.00 0.84 12.85
C ARG A 96 0.89 -0.21 13.52
N PHE A 97 1.66 -0.96 12.74
CA PHE A 97 2.52 -2.03 13.30
C PHE A 97 3.76 -1.48 14.00
N THR A 98 4.23 -0.28 13.65
CA THR A 98 5.26 0.43 14.42
C THR A 98 4.74 0.77 15.81
N CYS A 99 3.54 1.34 15.92
CA CYS A 99 2.90 1.62 17.21
C CYS A 99 2.71 0.36 18.06
N VAL A 100 2.31 -0.77 17.45
CA VAL A 100 2.25 -2.07 18.15
C VAL A 100 3.63 -2.47 18.68
N VAL A 101 4.66 -2.43 17.84
CA VAL A 101 6.03 -2.82 18.23
C VAL A 101 6.62 -1.89 19.29
N GLU A 102 6.39 -0.59 19.19
CA GLU A 102 6.81 0.38 20.22
C GLU A 102 6.18 0.05 21.58
N PHE A 103 4.89 -0.31 21.62
CA PHE A 103 4.25 -0.79 22.85
C PHE A 103 4.92 -2.05 23.41
N LEU A 104 5.22 -3.04 22.55
CA LEU A 104 5.90 -4.28 22.95
C LEU A 104 7.28 -4.04 23.55
N GLU A 105 7.94 -2.96 23.15
CA GLU A 105 9.28 -2.57 23.61
C GLU A 105 9.25 -1.74 24.91
N THR A 106 8.08 -1.28 25.35
CA THR A 106 7.94 -0.55 26.61
C THR A 106 8.27 -1.42 27.83
N ASP A 107 8.89 -0.81 28.84
CA ASP A 107 9.23 -1.49 30.10
C ASP A 107 7.99 -1.98 30.85
N GLN A 108 6.88 -1.26 30.73
CA GLN A 108 5.61 -1.65 31.34
C GLN A 108 5.08 -2.94 30.72
N CYS A 109 5.12 -3.07 29.39
CA CYS A 109 4.75 -4.31 28.72
C CYS A 109 5.65 -5.47 29.16
N LYS A 110 6.97 -5.26 29.15
CA LYS A 110 7.97 -6.26 29.57
C LYS A 110 7.73 -6.76 30.99
N GLN A 111 7.52 -5.86 31.95
CA GLN A 111 7.26 -6.23 33.36
C GLN A 111 6.01 -7.09 33.53
N PHE A 112 4.91 -6.76 32.83
CA PHE A 112 3.69 -7.59 32.86
C PHE A 112 3.96 -9.00 32.31
N ILE A 113 4.70 -9.10 31.21
CA ILE A 113 5.01 -10.40 30.59
C ILE A 113 5.97 -11.22 31.44
N GLU A 114 6.99 -10.61 32.03
CA GLU A 114 7.91 -11.25 32.98
C GLU A 114 7.15 -11.78 34.20
N PHE A 115 6.22 -11.00 34.75
CA PHE A 115 5.39 -11.45 35.86
C PHE A 115 4.51 -12.65 35.48
N ILE A 116 3.89 -12.65 34.30
CA ILE A 116 3.10 -13.80 33.82
C ILE A 116 3.98 -15.04 33.58
N GLN A 117 5.23 -14.86 33.15
CA GLN A 117 6.21 -15.94 33.07
C GLN A 117 6.55 -16.49 34.46
N TYR A 118 6.76 -15.61 35.44
CA TYR A 118 7.00 -16.00 36.83
C TYR A 118 5.83 -16.79 37.44
N VAL A 119 4.60 -16.37 37.15
CA VAL A 119 3.37 -17.09 37.56
C VAL A 119 3.27 -18.48 36.90
N GLY A 120 3.93 -18.69 35.76
CA GLY A 120 3.94 -19.97 35.04
C GLY A 120 2.73 -20.18 34.12
N ASN A 121 2.03 -19.11 33.69
CA ASN A 121 0.90 -19.25 32.76
C ASN A 121 1.35 -19.43 31.30
N ASN A 122 1.83 -20.63 30.99
CA ASN A 122 2.38 -20.99 29.68
C ASN A 122 1.41 -20.81 28.51
N LYS A 123 0.09 -20.91 28.75
CA LYS A 123 -0.92 -20.75 27.71
C LYS A 123 -0.96 -19.31 27.19
N ILE A 124 -0.98 -18.34 28.11
CA ILE A 124 -0.98 -16.91 27.75
C ILE A 124 0.34 -16.56 27.05
N ILE A 125 1.48 -16.99 27.61
CA ILE A 125 2.80 -16.69 27.03
C ILE A 125 2.96 -17.26 25.62
N LYS A 126 2.46 -18.47 25.35
CA LYS A 126 2.54 -19.07 24.01
C LYS A 126 1.73 -18.26 22.98
N ILE A 127 0.53 -17.82 23.34
CA ILE A 127 -0.30 -16.97 22.47
C ILE A 127 0.34 -15.60 22.27
N TRP A 128 0.86 -15.01 23.34
CA TRP A 128 1.55 -13.73 23.32
C TRP A 128 2.73 -13.75 22.35
N LYS A 129 3.67 -14.70 22.51
CA LYS A 129 4.85 -14.84 21.64
C LYS A 129 4.46 -14.97 20.16
N LYS A 130 3.47 -15.83 19.86
CA LYS A 130 2.96 -16.00 18.49
C LYS A 130 2.49 -14.68 17.87
N HIS A 131 1.78 -13.84 18.63
CA HIS A 131 1.28 -12.56 18.14
C HIS A 131 2.38 -11.50 18.05
N VAL A 132 3.36 -11.51 18.98
CA VAL A 132 4.54 -10.66 18.94
C VAL A 132 5.39 -10.94 17.69
N ASP A 133 5.74 -12.20 17.45
CA ASP A 133 6.54 -12.61 16.29
C ASP A 133 5.86 -12.17 14.98
N ALA A 134 4.55 -12.45 14.87
CA ALA A 134 3.77 -12.02 13.71
C ALA A 134 3.72 -10.49 13.54
N ALA A 135 3.66 -9.72 14.64
CA ALA A 135 3.63 -8.26 14.57
C ALA A 135 4.98 -7.69 14.10
N TYR A 136 6.10 -8.23 14.58
CA TYR A 136 7.44 -7.84 14.11
C TYR A 136 7.65 -8.19 12.63
N ASP A 137 7.25 -9.40 12.21
CA ASP A 137 7.32 -9.82 10.81
C ASP A 137 6.50 -8.89 9.91
N THR A 138 5.25 -8.59 10.30
CA THR A 138 4.39 -7.68 9.53
C THR A 138 4.93 -6.25 9.51
N LYS A 139 5.53 -5.74 10.60
CA LYS A 139 6.19 -4.42 10.58
C LYS A 139 7.33 -4.40 9.56
N ASN A 140 8.18 -5.42 9.55
CA ASN A 140 9.31 -5.52 8.63
C ASN A 140 8.85 -5.61 7.18
N GLU A 141 7.81 -6.40 6.91
CA GLU A 141 7.14 -6.47 5.62
C GLU A 141 6.64 -5.10 5.15
N CYS A 142 5.91 -4.39 6.02
CA CYS A 142 5.39 -3.06 5.71
C CYS A 142 6.51 -2.05 5.43
N ALA A 143 7.59 -2.08 6.22
CA ALA A 143 8.72 -1.17 6.05
C ALA A 143 9.43 -1.38 4.70
N ASP A 144 9.67 -2.64 4.32
CA ASP A 144 10.27 -2.97 3.03
C ASP A 144 9.37 -2.54 1.87
N ASN A 145 8.07 -2.84 1.94
CA ASN A 145 7.11 -2.45 0.91
C ASN A 145 7.03 -0.93 0.74
N VAL A 146 7.01 -0.16 1.83
CA VAL A 146 7.06 1.32 1.78
C VAL A 146 8.32 1.80 1.08
N LYS A 147 9.49 1.24 1.40
CA LYS A 147 10.76 1.60 0.77
C LYS A 147 10.75 1.37 -0.74
N TYR A 148 10.26 0.22 -1.20
CA TYR A 148 10.14 -0.08 -2.63
C TYR A 148 9.11 0.79 -3.35
N LEU A 149 7.97 1.07 -2.72
CA LEU A 149 6.96 1.95 -3.33
C LEU A 149 7.46 3.39 -3.46
N TYR A 150 8.18 3.91 -2.47
CA TYR A 150 8.81 5.23 -2.58
C TYR A 150 9.88 5.29 -3.66
N SER A 151 10.70 4.24 -3.81
CA SER A 151 11.70 4.22 -4.89
C SER A 151 11.03 4.17 -6.27
N MET A 152 9.86 3.57 -6.38
CA MET A 152 9.08 3.56 -7.62
C MET A 152 8.31 4.87 -7.89
N GLU A 153 8.05 5.67 -6.85
CA GLU A 153 7.19 6.87 -6.95
C GLU A 153 7.60 7.80 -8.09
N GLN A 154 8.90 8.07 -8.20
CA GLN A 154 9.47 8.93 -9.22
C GLN A 154 9.10 8.51 -10.67
N TYR A 155 8.81 7.24 -10.93
CA TYR A 155 8.50 6.74 -12.27
C TYR A 155 7.03 6.89 -12.65
N TRP A 156 6.09 6.86 -11.70
CA TRP A 156 4.67 7.11 -11.99
C TRP A 156 4.25 8.56 -11.74
N GLN A 157 5.03 9.37 -11.01
CA GLN A 157 4.77 10.81 -10.82
C GLN A 157 4.54 11.59 -12.15
N PRO A 158 5.25 11.33 -13.26
CA PRO A 158 4.96 11.94 -14.56
C PRO A 158 3.50 11.74 -15.01
N PHE A 159 2.89 10.59 -14.71
CA PHE A 159 1.49 10.26 -15.04
C PHE A 159 0.48 11.05 -14.20
N TYR A 160 0.92 11.81 -13.20
CA TYR A 160 0.10 12.77 -12.47
C TYR A 160 0.32 14.20 -12.94
N ARG A 161 1.53 14.54 -13.39
CA ARG A 161 1.93 15.94 -13.63
C ARG A 161 1.92 16.35 -15.10
N LEU A 162 2.17 15.41 -16.02
CA LEU A 162 2.30 15.69 -17.45
C LEU A 162 1.00 15.40 -18.21
N GLU A 163 0.98 15.86 -19.45
CA GLU A 163 -0.10 15.61 -20.42
C GLU A 163 0.17 14.35 -21.26
N PRO A 164 -0.88 13.69 -21.79
CA PRO A 164 -0.74 12.47 -22.60
C PRO A 164 0.31 12.50 -23.71
N PRO A 165 0.53 13.59 -24.49
CA PRO A 165 1.58 13.63 -25.52
C PRO A 165 3.00 13.40 -24.97
N GLN A 166 3.24 13.72 -23.70
CA GLN A 166 4.57 13.64 -23.07
C GLN A 166 4.81 12.30 -22.36
N LEU A 167 3.75 11.54 -22.05
CA LEU A 167 3.81 10.30 -21.28
C LEU A 167 4.51 9.10 -21.96
N PRO A 168 4.49 8.93 -23.30
CA PRO A 168 5.06 7.74 -23.95
C PRO A 168 6.53 7.45 -23.60
N GLN A 169 7.34 8.48 -23.38
CA GLN A 169 8.76 8.33 -23.02
C GLN A 169 8.99 7.81 -21.58
N TYR A 170 7.99 7.94 -20.70
CA TYR A 170 8.07 7.53 -19.29
C TYR A 170 7.53 6.12 -19.03
N VAL A 171 6.82 5.55 -20.01
CA VAL A 171 6.23 4.21 -19.94
C VAL A 171 7.28 3.11 -19.72
N GLN A 172 8.34 3.11 -20.54
CA GLN A 172 9.37 2.08 -20.47
C GLN A 172 10.18 2.14 -19.15
N PRO A 173 10.64 3.32 -18.69
CA PRO A 173 11.25 3.44 -17.36
C PRO A 173 10.35 2.94 -16.22
N LEU A 174 9.05 3.24 -16.27
CA LEU A 174 8.09 2.75 -15.27
C LEU A 174 8.01 1.23 -15.24
N LEU A 175 7.85 0.57 -16.38
CA LEU A 175 7.75 -0.90 -16.42
C LEU A 175 9.06 -1.58 -16.05
N HIS A 176 10.19 -0.98 -16.40
CA HIS A 176 11.48 -1.46 -15.92
C HIS A 176 11.59 -1.36 -14.39
N ALA A 177 11.16 -0.26 -13.78
CA ALA A 177 11.12 -0.12 -12.33
C ALA A 177 10.20 -1.17 -11.67
N VAL A 178 9.02 -1.43 -12.25
CA VAL A 178 8.09 -2.48 -11.78
C VAL A 178 8.75 -3.86 -11.85
N ARG A 179 9.45 -4.17 -12.95
CA ARG A 179 10.24 -5.41 -13.09
C ARG A 179 11.29 -5.53 -12.00
N MET A 180 12.09 -4.47 -11.78
CA MET A 180 13.14 -4.48 -10.75
C MET A 180 12.57 -4.71 -9.35
N VAL A 181 11.42 -4.11 -9.01
CA VAL A 181 10.78 -4.36 -7.72
C VAL A 181 10.25 -5.80 -7.64
N HIS A 182 9.66 -6.32 -8.71
CA HIS A 182 9.20 -7.71 -8.75
C HIS A 182 10.33 -8.72 -8.56
N THR A 183 11.53 -8.46 -9.10
CA THR A 183 12.65 -9.40 -9.01
C THR A 183 13.47 -9.24 -7.73
N THR A 184 13.57 -8.03 -7.18
CA THR A 184 14.45 -7.74 -6.04
C THR A 184 13.74 -7.63 -4.70
N SER A 185 12.45 -7.27 -4.67
CA SER A 185 11.74 -7.11 -3.39
C SER A 185 11.53 -8.46 -2.71
N ARG A 186 11.71 -8.50 -1.39
CA ARG A 186 11.46 -9.71 -0.61
C ARG A 186 9.98 -9.94 -0.36
N TYR A 187 9.23 -8.84 -0.17
CA TYR A 187 7.85 -8.88 0.29
C TYR A 187 6.84 -8.36 -0.74
N TYR A 188 7.25 -7.50 -1.68
CA TYR A 188 6.39 -6.96 -2.73
C TYR A 188 6.42 -7.76 -4.04
N ASN A 189 7.25 -8.80 -4.15
CA ASN A 189 7.46 -9.62 -5.35
C ASN A 189 6.34 -10.63 -5.68
N SER A 190 5.14 -10.42 -5.16
CA SER A 190 3.99 -11.26 -5.50
C SER A 190 3.33 -10.77 -6.79
N THR A 191 2.87 -11.72 -7.61
CA THR A 191 2.05 -11.44 -8.79
C THR A 191 0.83 -10.59 -8.44
N ALA A 192 0.21 -10.83 -7.28
CA ALA A 192 -0.94 -10.06 -6.82
C ALA A 192 -0.61 -8.57 -6.61
N ASN A 193 0.52 -8.27 -5.95
CA ASN A 193 0.94 -6.89 -5.71
C ASN A 193 1.31 -6.16 -7.01
N VAL A 194 2.07 -6.82 -7.89
CA VAL A 194 2.44 -6.26 -9.19
C VAL A 194 1.21 -6.05 -10.08
N THR A 195 0.29 -7.01 -10.14
CA THR A 195 -0.97 -6.86 -10.87
C THR A 195 -1.74 -5.65 -10.35
N ALA A 196 -1.91 -5.53 -9.02
CA ALA A 196 -2.63 -4.44 -8.41
C ALA A 196 -1.99 -3.06 -8.70
N LEU A 197 -0.66 -2.99 -8.75
CA LEU A 197 0.07 -1.78 -9.12
C LEU A 197 -0.14 -1.42 -10.59
N LEU A 198 0.00 -2.38 -11.51
CA LEU A 198 -0.20 -2.17 -12.95
C LEU A 198 -1.64 -1.76 -13.29
N VAL A 199 -2.64 -2.35 -12.61
CA VAL A 199 -4.04 -1.92 -12.71
C VAL A 199 -4.21 -0.45 -12.33
N LYS A 200 -3.56 -0.01 -11.24
CA LYS A 200 -3.60 1.39 -10.80
C LYS A 200 -2.91 2.33 -11.78
N VAL A 201 -1.80 1.91 -12.38
CA VAL A 201 -1.14 2.65 -13.47
C VAL A 201 -2.08 2.78 -14.67
N SER A 202 -2.72 1.69 -15.10
CA SER A 202 -3.73 1.71 -16.17
C SER A 202 -4.88 2.67 -15.86
N ASN A 203 -5.40 2.64 -14.63
CA ASN A 203 -6.44 3.57 -14.19
C ASN A 203 -5.98 5.03 -14.27
N GLN A 204 -4.74 5.32 -13.84
CA GLN A 204 -4.17 6.66 -13.90
C GLN A 204 -4.01 7.15 -15.35
N ILE A 205 -3.60 6.28 -16.29
CA ILE A 205 -3.55 6.59 -17.72
C ILE A 205 -4.96 6.94 -18.24
N ILE A 206 -5.98 6.15 -17.89
CA ILE A 206 -7.38 6.44 -18.28
C ILE A 206 -7.82 7.81 -17.74
N ILE A 207 -7.55 8.11 -16.47
CA ILE A 207 -7.89 9.40 -15.85
C ILE A 207 -7.23 10.55 -16.62
N LYS A 208 -5.94 10.43 -16.95
CA LYS A 208 -5.23 11.45 -17.71
C LYS A 208 -5.77 11.63 -19.12
N CYS A 209 -6.01 10.56 -19.85
CA CYS A 209 -6.61 10.62 -21.17
C CYS A 209 -8.00 11.26 -21.14
N ARG A 210 -8.85 10.92 -20.16
CA ARG A 210 -10.17 11.53 -19.99
C ARG A 210 -10.09 13.03 -19.74
N ASN A 211 -9.21 13.45 -18.84
CA ASN A 211 -8.99 14.87 -18.53
C ASN A 211 -8.46 15.66 -19.73
N TYR A 212 -7.56 15.05 -20.50
CA TYR A 212 -7.03 15.67 -21.72
C TYR A 212 -8.11 15.84 -22.81
N LEU A 213 -8.95 14.82 -22.99
CA LEU A 213 -10.05 14.83 -23.96
C LEU A 213 -11.13 15.86 -23.61
N ASN A 214 -11.48 16.03 -22.33
CA ASN A 214 -12.50 16.98 -21.88
C ASN A 214 -11.93 18.34 -21.43
N CYS A 215 -10.67 18.64 -21.76
CA CYS A 215 -9.99 19.88 -21.36
C CYS A 215 -10.13 20.16 -19.85
N TYR A 216 -9.89 19.16 -19.01
CA TYR A 216 -10.04 19.26 -17.55
C TYR A 216 -11.44 19.72 -17.11
N GLY A 217 -12.46 19.27 -17.84
CA GLY A 217 -13.86 19.58 -17.58
C GLY A 217 -14.36 20.89 -18.20
N THR A 218 -13.51 21.68 -18.87
CA THR A 218 -13.96 22.96 -19.45
C THR A 218 -14.72 22.79 -20.76
N LYS A 219 -14.53 21.68 -21.48
CA LYS A 219 -15.20 21.42 -22.77
C LYS A 219 -15.58 19.95 -22.90
N THR A 220 -16.74 19.68 -23.49
CA THR A 220 -17.08 18.31 -23.92
C THR A 220 -16.32 17.97 -25.20
N ILE A 221 -16.28 16.69 -25.56
CA ILE A 221 -15.73 16.23 -26.85
C ILE A 221 -16.49 16.83 -28.04
N TRP A 222 -17.78 17.14 -27.88
CA TRP A 222 -18.64 17.69 -28.92
C TRP A 222 -18.49 19.21 -29.07
N ASN A 223 -17.98 19.89 -28.04
CA ASN A 223 -17.82 21.36 -28.01
C ASN A 223 -16.37 21.78 -28.32
N GLN A 224 -15.68 21.00 -29.16
CA GLN A 224 -14.31 21.23 -29.60
C GLN A 224 -14.23 21.07 -31.13
N PRO A 225 -13.24 21.70 -31.79
CA PRO A 225 -13.02 21.46 -33.22
C PRO A 225 -12.78 19.98 -33.50
N LYS A 226 -13.49 19.42 -34.49
CA LYS A 226 -13.41 17.99 -34.89
C LYS A 226 -11.97 17.49 -34.99
N GLN A 227 -11.12 18.22 -35.72
CA GLN A 227 -9.72 17.84 -35.90
C GLN A 227 -8.95 17.78 -34.57
N ALA A 228 -9.16 18.76 -33.68
CA ALA A 228 -8.49 18.78 -32.39
C ALA A 228 -8.89 17.58 -31.52
N VAL A 229 -10.15 17.13 -31.58
CA VAL A 229 -10.61 15.95 -30.84
C VAL A 229 -9.99 14.68 -31.43
N LEU A 230 -9.96 14.54 -32.75
CA LEU A 230 -9.33 13.41 -33.43
C LEU A 230 -7.84 13.29 -33.08
N ASP A 231 -7.10 14.40 -33.10
CA ASP A 231 -5.67 14.42 -32.74
C ASP A 231 -5.45 14.03 -31.27
N LYS A 232 -6.33 14.48 -30.38
CA LYS A 232 -6.30 14.09 -28.96
C LYS A 232 -6.60 12.61 -28.77
N ILE A 233 -7.61 12.07 -29.46
CA ILE A 233 -7.95 10.65 -29.39
C ILE A 233 -6.77 9.81 -29.91
N LYS A 234 -6.18 10.19 -31.04
CA LYS A 234 -4.98 9.52 -31.58
C LYS A 234 -3.86 9.49 -30.55
N THR A 235 -3.57 10.62 -29.90
CA THR A 235 -2.57 10.69 -28.81
C THR A 235 -2.88 9.69 -27.68
N CYS A 236 -4.13 9.58 -27.25
CA CYS A 236 -4.54 8.64 -26.21
C CYS A 236 -4.39 7.17 -26.64
N LEU A 237 -4.72 6.85 -27.89
CA LEU A 237 -4.58 5.50 -28.46
C LEU A 237 -3.09 5.12 -28.61
N ASP A 238 -2.24 6.05 -29.05
CA ASP A 238 -0.80 5.85 -29.17
C ASP A 238 -0.17 5.60 -27.79
N LEU A 239 -0.59 6.34 -26.75
CA LEU A 239 -0.15 6.12 -25.38
C LEU A 239 -0.55 4.73 -24.87
N TYR A 240 -1.78 4.29 -25.14
CA TYR A 240 -2.24 2.95 -24.82
C TYR A 240 -1.37 1.87 -25.49
N LEU A 241 -1.19 1.99 -26.80
CA LEU A 241 -0.40 1.04 -27.58
C LEU A 241 1.04 0.97 -27.06
N LYS A 242 1.65 2.12 -26.74
CA LYS A 242 2.98 2.18 -26.15
C LYS A 242 3.04 1.46 -24.81
N TYR A 243 2.06 1.66 -23.93
CA TYR A 243 1.98 0.99 -22.63
C TYR A 243 1.88 -0.54 -22.78
N TYR A 244 0.99 -1.01 -23.65
CA TYR A 244 0.83 -2.45 -23.93
C TYR A 244 2.10 -3.07 -24.53
N GLN A 245 2.71 -2.43 -25.53
CA GLN A 245 3.93 -2.92 -26.16
C GLN A 245 5.10 -2.99 -25.17
N CYS A 246 5.30 -1.96 -24.36
CA CYS A 246 6.36 -1.97 -23.36
C CYS A 246 6.13 -3.04 -22.29
N PHE A 247 4.87 -3.32 -21.92
CA PHE A 247 4.54 -4.42 -21.01
C PHE A 247 4.94 -5.77 -21.61
N LYS A 248 4.51 -6.04 -22.84
CA LYS A 248 4.87 -7.26 -23.57
C LYS A 248 6.37 -7.44 -23.75
N HIS A 249 7.06 -6.37 -24.10
CA HIS A 249 8.51 -6.39 -24.22
C HIS A 249 9.20 -6.68 -22.87
N THR A 250 8.66 -6.14 -21.77
CA THR A 250 9.18 -6.41 -20.42
C THR A 250 8.99 -7.88 -20.05
N GLU A 251 7.81 -8.45 -20.28
CA GLU A 251 7.54 -9.88 -20.03
C GLU A 251 8.44 -10.80 -20.86
N GLN A 252 8.65 -10.46 -22.15
CA GLN A 252 9.56 -11.20 -23.02
C GLN A 252 10.99 -11.17 -22.48
N HIS A 253 11.51 -9.98 -22.14
CA HIS A 253 12.85 -9.84 -21.59
C HIS A 253 13.01 -10.60 -20.25
N MET A 254 11.97 -10.61 -19.41
CA MET A 254 12.00 -11.41 -18.17
C MET A 254 12.09 -12.91 -18.48
N SER A 255 11.36 -13.38 -19.49
CA SER A 255 11.46 -14.77 -19.94
C SER A 255 12.84 -15.11 -20.52
N GLU A 256 13.46 -14.21 -21.27
CA GLU A 256 14.78 -14.42 -21.87
C GLU A 256 15.90 -14.40 -20.82
N ALA A 257 15.72 -13.64 -19.74
CA ALA A 257 16.65 -13.53 -18.62
C ALA A 257 16.46 -14.61 -17.54
N ASP A 258 15.58 -15.59 -17.75
CA ASP A 258 15.17 -16.61 -16.76
C ASP A 258 14.72 -16.01 -15.41
N GLU A 259 14.10 -14.83 -15.48
CA GLU A 259 13.53 -14.16 -14.32
C GLU A 259 12.11 -14.62 -14.06
N LYS A 260 11.69 -14.58 -12.79
CA LYS A 260 10.30 -14.84 -12.41
C LYS A 260 9.38 -13.88 -13.16
N ARG A 261 8.56 -14.42 -14.06
CA ARG A 261 7.57 -13.66 -14.85
C ARG A 261 6.54 -13.00 -13.94
N PHE A 262 5.93 -11.94 -14.45
CA PHE A 262 4.85 -11.27 -13.71
C PHE A 262 3.66 -12.21 -13.45
N ASP A 263 3.34 -13.13 -14.36
CA ASP A 263 2.17 -14.02 -14.33
C ASP A 263 0.84 -13.27 -14.07
N CYS A 264 0.79 -12.01 -14.52
CA CYS A 264 -0.39 -11.16 -14.38
C CYS A 264 -1.43 -11.54 -15.43
N SER A 265 -2.71 -11.58 -15.06
CA SER A 265 -3.76 -11.71 -16.06
C SER A 265 -3.98 -10.37 -16.75
N GLU A 266 -3.68 -10.34 -18.06
CA GLU A 266 -3.85 -9.15 -18.90
C GLU A 266 -5.26 -8.57 -18.84
N MET A 267 -6.28 -9.43 -18.74
CA MET A 267 -7.67 -8.98 -18.62
C MET A 267 -7.89 -8.08 -17.40
N PHE A 268 -7.23 -8.35 -16.27
CA PHE A 268 -7.31 -7.49 -15.10
C PHE A 268 -6.56 -6.17 -15.31
N VAL A 269 -5.35 -6.21 -15.88
CA VAL A 269 -4.48 -5.04 -16.06
C VAL A 269 -5.00 -4.08 -17.14
N PHE A 270 -5.45 -4.64 -18.26
CA PHE A 270 -5.76 -3.90 -19.49
C PHE A 270 -7.25 -3.88 -19.83
N GLY A 271 -8.10 -4.78 -19.31
CA GLY A 271 -9.50 -4.88 -19.75
C GLY A 271 -10.30 -3.57 -19.66
N LYS A 272 -10.07 -2.74 -18.62
CA LYS A 272 -10.67 -1.40 -18.51
C LYS A 272 -10.11 -0.41 -19.54
N LEU A 273 -8.81 -0.51 -19.82
CA LEU A 273 -8.11 0.35 -20.77
C LEU A 273 -8.49 0.00 -22.22
N GLU A 274 -8.66 -1.29 -22.54
CA GLU A 274 -9.23 -1.78 -23.80
C GLU A 274 -10.69 -1.33 -23.97
N SER A 275 -11.50 -1.41 -22.91
CA SER A 275 -12.87 -0.90 -22.95
C SER A 275 -12.92 0.62 -23.15
N PHE A 276 -11.90 1.35 -22.67
CA PHE A 276 -11.76 2.78 -22.94
C PHE A 276 -11.34 3.03 -24.40
N GLN A 277 -10.37 2.27 -24.92
CA GLN A 277 -9.92 2.32 -26.31
C GLN A 277 -11.09 2.11 -27.29
N LYS A 278 -11.90 1.05 -27.12
CA LYS A 278 -13.04 0.75 -28.00
C LYS A 278 -14.04 1.92 -28.08
N ARG A 279 -14.31 2.57 -26.94
CA ARG A 279 -15.18 3.76 -26.90
C ARG A 279 -14.58 4.95 -27.63
N LEU A 280 -13.25 5.13 -27.59
CA LEU A 280 -12.60 6.18 -28.37
C LEU A 280 -12.70 5.91 -29.88
N GLU A 281 -12.56 4.66 -30.31
CA GLU A 281 -12.72 4.25 -31.71
C GLU A 281 -14.15 4.49 -32.22
N GLU A 282 -15.16 4.20 -31.40
CA GLU A 282 -16.56 4.52 -31.69
C GLU A 282 -16.78 6.04 -31.85
N ILE A 283 -16.18 6.86 -30.98
CA ILE A 283 -16.26 8.32 -31.08
C ILE A 283 -15.60 8.80 -32.37
N VAL A 284 -14.44 8.24 -32.75
CA VAL A 284 -13.77 8.57 -34.03
C VAL A 284 -14.67 8.23 -35.21
N PHE A 285 -15.33 7.06 -35.19
CA PHE A 285 -16.27 6.66 -36.23
C PHE A 285 -17.41 7.67 -36.39
N VAL A 286 -18.05 8.06 -35.27
CA VAL A 286 -19.14 9.05 -35.27
C VAL A 286 -18.66 10.41 -35.79
N LEU A 287 -17.50 10.89 -35.31
CA LEU A 287 -16.93 12.15 -35.75
C LEU A 287 -16.58 12.15 -37.24
N ASN A 288 -16.16 11.03 -37.81
CA ASN A 288 -15.83 10.94 -39.24
C ASN A 288 -17.07 10.85 -40.14
N THR A 289 -18.19 10.33 -39.63
CA THR A 289 -19.45 10.21 -40.36
C THR A 289 -20.37 11.43 -40.25
N THR A 290 -20.07 12.35 -39.33
CA THR A 290 -20.74 13.66 -39.15
C THR A 290 -19.86 14.81 -39.60
#